data_AF-A0A4P7GS39-F1
#
_entry.id   AF-A0A4P7GS39-F1
#
_cell.length_a   1.000
_cell.length_b   1.000
_cell.length_c   1.000
_cell.angle_alpha   90.00
_cell.angle_beta   90.00
_cell.angle_gamma   90.00
#
_symmetry.space_group_name_H-M   'P 1'
#
loop_
_entity.id
_entity.type
_entity.pdbx_description
1 polymer ?
#
loop_
_entity_poly.entity_id
_entity_poly.type
_entity_poly.pdbx_seq_one_letter_code
_entity_poly.pdbx_strand_id
1 'polypeptide(L)'
;MATAWRNLYVLLMAAWFGIMGYYTGILTPTLTRAFPAEFGRIVAALFPGYFRLGEVLALAATLAALLELRSRRMGSTPPPQSRGGTGPRERPPGGRAASGPAAGPEAAEAPDPGAPAAPIRPRLSGTGRRLALAVAALVLVTVNRELVLPAAHAARGTDAFGALHGLSMGINLLTGLLALAGVASGLWAPAAPAGPDAPAAADGGRPRQTGRP
;
A
#
# COMPACT_ATOMS: atom_id res chain seq x y z
N MET A 1 -11.44 -10.97 5.84
CA MET A 1 -10.91 -9.89 6.71
C MET A 1 -9.77 -9.06 6.10
N ALA A 2 -8.74 -9.65 5.47
CA ALA A 2 -7.61 -8.87 4.93
C ALA A 2 -7.99 -7.71 3.98
N THR A 3 -8.99 -7.91 3.12
CA THR A 3 -9.50 -6.85 2.22
C THR A 3 -10.07 -5.66 2.99
N ALA A 4 -10.78 -5.89 4.10
CA ALA A 4 -11.35 -4.81 4.92
C ALA A 4 -10.25 -3.95 5.55
N TRP A 5 -9.21 -4.60 6.11
CA TRP A 5 -8.04 -3.89 6.66
C TRP A 5 -7.29 -3.06 5.62
N ARG A 6 -7.14 -3.60 4.40
CA ARG A 6 -6.56 -2.87 3.28
C ARG A 6 -7.40 -1.64 2.91
N ASN A 7 -8.71 -1.78 2.83
CA ASN A 7 -9.61 -0.66 2.48
C ASN A 7 -9.57 0.43 3.56
N LEU A 8 -9.56 0.04 4.84
CA LEU A 8 -9.39 0.97 5.96
C LEU A 8 -8.06 1.72 5.86
N TYR A 9 -6.95 1.02 5.59
CA TYR A 9 -5.65 1.64 5.35
C TYR A 9 -5.72 2.69 4.23
N VAL A 10 -6.33 2.36 3.09
CA VAL A 10 -6.46 3.27 1.94
C VAL A 10 -7.28 4.51 2.32
N LEU A 11 -8.40 4.32 3.01
CA LEU A 11 -9.26 5.40 3.47
C LEU A 11 -8.49 6.35 4.41
N LEU A 12 -7.75 5.82 5.37
CA LEU A 12 -6.97 6.62 6.33
C LEU A 12 -5.86 7.42 5.64
N MET A 13 -5.13 6.80 4.70
CA MET A 13 -4.11 7.49 3.91
C MET A 13 -4.70 8.57 3.00
N ALA A 14 -5.85 8.30 2.37
CA ALA A 14 -6.55 9.26 1.54
C ALA A 14 -7.07 10.44 2.37
N ALA A 15 -7.62 10.18 3.55
CA ALA A 15 -8.06 11.22 4.48
C ALA A 15 -6.89 12.12 4.91
N TRP A 16 -5.74 11.54 5.28
CA TRP A 16 -4.56 12.33 5.64
C TRP A 16 -4.06 13.18 4.48
N PHE A 17 -3.96 12.61 3.28
CA PHE A 17 -3.59 13.36 2.07
C PHE A 17 -4.56 14.51 1.77
N GLY A 18 -5.87 14.27 1.92
CA GLY A 18 -6.91 15.29 1.73
C GLY A 18 -6.80 16.44 2.75
N ILE A 19 -6.59 16.14 4.02
CA ILE A 19 -6.38 17.14 5.08
C ILE A 19 -5.16 18.00 4.77
N MET A 20 -4.05 17.35 4.38
CA MET A 20 -2.82 18.01 3.93
C MET A 20 -3.04 18.96 2.76
N GLY A 21 -3.73 18.49 1.72
CA GLY A 21 -4.08 19.29 0.55
C GLY A 21 -4.97 20.48 0.91
N TYR A 22 -5.97 20.29 1.78
CA TYR A 22 -6.84 21.35 2.27
C TYR A 22 -6.06 22.41 3.06
N TYR A 23 -5.25 21.99 4.04
CA TYR A 23 -4.46 22.92 4.86
C TYR A 23 -3.49 23.75 4.01
N THR A 24 -2.80 23.09 3.08
CA THR A 24 -1.75 23.72 2.27
C THR A 24 -2.33 24.56 1.13
N GLY A 25 -3.27 24.02 0.38
CA GLY A 25 -3.77 24.64 -0.85
C GLY A 25 -4.94 25.60 -0.65
N ILE A 26 -5.69 25.47 0.46
CA ILE A 26 -6.92 26.25 0.66
C ILE A 26 -6.81 27.08 1.94
N LEU A 27 -6.61 26.44 3.10
CA LEU A 27 -6.72 27.12 4.39
C LEU A 27 -5.59 28.15 4.57
N THR A 28 -4.34 27.74 4.37
CA THR A 28 -3.17 28.61 4.52
C THR A 28 -3.28 29.88 3.66
N PRO A 29 -3.45 29.81 2.32
CA PRO A 29 -3.54 31.01 1.49
C PRO A 29 -4.77 31.86 1.84
N THR A 30 -5.88 31.24 2.23
CA THR A 30 -7.07 31.97 2.69
C THR A 30 -6.78 32.78 3.94
N LEU A 31 -6.16 32.17 4.96
CA LEU A 31 -5.83 32.84 6.22
C LEU A 31 -4.78 33.94 6.02
N THR A 32 -3.76 33.72 5.20
CA THR A 32 -2.74 34.73 4.90
C THR A 32 -3.36 35.97 4.24
N ARG A 33 -4.34 35.78 3.35
CA ARG A 33 -5.05 36.88 2.67
C ARG A 33 -6.05 37.59 3.58
N ALA A 34 -6.85 36.83 4.33
CA ALA A 34 -7.94 37.37 5.14
C ALA A 34 -7.45 38.01 6.45
N PHE A 35 -6.39 37.46 7.05
CA PHE A 35 -5.92 37.85 8.39
C PHE A 35 -4.39 38.01 8.45
N PRO A 36 -3.76 38.87 7.63
CA PRO A 36 -2.30 38.94 7.53
C PRO A 36 -1.62 39.27 8.86
N ALA A 37 -2.20 40.16 9.67
CA ALA A 37 -1.66 40.55 10.98
C ALA A 37 -1.80 39.44 12.04
N GLU A 38 -2.81 38.59 11.93
CA GLU A 38 -3.10 37.54 12.93
C GLU A 38 -2.68 36.13 12.47
N PHE A 39 -2.26 35.98 11.22
CA PHE A 39 -1.96 34.71 10.58
C PHE A 39 -1.05 33.83 11.44
N GLY A 40 0.06 34.38 11.94
CA GLY A 40 1.00 33.64 12.79
C GLY A 40 0.37 33.10 14.07
N ARG A 41 -0.53 33.86 14.70
CA ARG A 41 -1.25 33.45 15.92
C ARG A 41 -2.25 32.34 15.64
N ILE A 42 -3.04 32.49 14.58
CA ILE A 42 -4.05 31.51 14.16
C ILE A 42 -3.36 30.18 13.80
N VAL A 43 -2.31 30.24 12.98
CA VAL A 43 -1.52 29.09 12.55
C VAL A 43 -0.89 28.37 13.74
N ALA A 44 -0.30 29.12 14.69
CA ALA A 44 0.28 28.55 15.90
C ALA A 44 -0.76 27.80 16.76
N ALA A 45 -2.02 28.25 16.78
CA ALA A 45 -3.10 27.57 17.50
C ALA A 45 -3.59 26.31 16.76
N LEU A 46 -3.61 26.32 15.43
CA LEU A 46 -4.11 25.20 14.61
C LEU A 46 -3.07 24.08 14.46
N PHE A 47 -1.79 24.41 14.36
CA PHE A 47 -0.72 23.47 14.04
C PHE A 47 -0.65 22.26 14.98
N PRO A 48 -0.70 22.40 16.31
CA PRO A 48 -0.68 21.24 17.21
C PRO A 48 -1.80 20.24 16.92
N GLY A 49 -3.02 20.73 16.68
CA GLY A 49 -4.17 19.89 16.34
C GLY A 49 -4.00 19.19 15.00
N TYR A 50 -3.49 19.90 14.00
CA TYR A 50 -3.19 19.36 12.66
C TYR A 50 -2.17 18.20 12.72
N PHE A 51 -1.04 18.38 13.42
CA PHE A 51 -0.02 17.33 13.55
C PHE A 51 -0.51 16.15 14.39
N ARG A 52 -1.29 16.41 15.45
CA ARG A 52 -1.91 15.34 16.25
C ARG A 52 -2.86 14.49 15.41
N LEU A 53 -3.65 15.12 14.54
CA LEU A 53 -4.54 14.41 13.63
C LEU A 53 -3.75 13.53 12.65
N GLY A 54 -2.66 14.05 12.07
CA GLY A 54 -1.77 13.27 11.22
C GLY A 54 -1.17 12.04 11.91
N GLU A 55 -0.75 12.20 13.17
CA GLU A 55 -0.17 11.11 13.97
C GLU A 55 -1.22 10.02 14.25
N VAL A 56 -2.44 10.41 14.65
CA VAL A 56 -3.54 9.48 14.90
C VAL A 56 -3.89 8.70 13.63
N LEU A 57 -3.98 9.37 12.48
CA LEU A 57 -4.27 8.72 11.20
C LEU A 57 -3.15 7.79 10.75
N ALA A 58 -1.88 8.20 10.89
CA ALA A 58 -0.73 7.38 10.53
C ALA A 58 -0.59 6.15 11.45
N LEU A 59 -0.88 6.30 12.74
CA LEU A 59 -0.92 5.20 13.69
C LEU A 59 -2.05 4.22 13.34
N ALA A 60 -3.26 4.72 13.08
CA ALA A 60 -4.39 3.89 12.68
C ALA A 60 -4.09 3.14 11.37
N ALA A 61 -3.45 3.79 10.40
CA ALA A 61 -3.05 3.16 9.14
C ALA A 61 -1.97 2.08 9.37
N THR A 62 -1.02 2.32 10.27
CA THR A 62 -0.01 1.33 10.68
C THR A 62 -0.66 0.09 11.27
N LEU A 63 -1.61 0.27 12.19
CA LEU A 63 -2.37 -0.82 12.79
C LEU A 63 -3.19 -1.59 11.75
N ALA A 64 -3.87 -0.89 10.83
CA ALA A 64 -4.60 -1.52 9.74
C ALA A 64 -3.69 -2.37 8.84
N ALA A 65 -2.51 -1.87 8.46
CA ALA A 65 -1.53 -2.62 7.67
C ALA A 65 -0.98 -3.84 8.42
N LEU A 66 -0.75 -3.72 9.74
CA LEU A 66 -0.30 -4.82 10.59
C LEU A 66 -1.37 -5.92 10.72
N LEU A 67 -2.63 -5.54 10.90
CA LEU A 67 -3.76 -6.47 10.97
C LEU A 67 -4.01 -7.15 9.61
N GLU A 68 -3.80 -6.44 8.50
CA GLU A 68 -3.79 -7.06 7.17
C GLU A 68 -2.69 -8.13 7.07
N LEU A 69 -1.46 -7.80 7.48
CA LEU A 69 -0.32 -8.72 7.44
C LEU A 69 -0.58 -9.96 8.29
N ARG A 70 -1.09 -9.78 9.51
CA ARG A 70 -1.48 -10.88 10.41
C ARG A 70 -2.56 -11.76 9.80
N SER A 71 -3.60 -11.15 9.21
CA SER A 71 -4.70 -11.88 8.57
C SER A 71 -4.22 -12.78 7.43
N ARG A 72 -3.24 -12.31 6.63
CA ARG A 72 -2.66 -13.11 5.53
C ARG A 72 -1.83 -14.29 6.04
N ARG A 73 -1.08 -14.12 7.12
CA ARG A 73 -0.28 -15.20 7.73
C ARG A 73 -1.13 -16.33 8.31
N MET A 74 -2.31 -16.00 8.86
CA MET A 74 -3.23 -17.00 9.39
C MET A 74 -3.96 -17.78 8.29
N GLY A 75 -4.17 -17.17 7.12
CA GLY A 75 -4.81 -17.83 5.97
C GLY A 75 -3.87 -18.72 5.14
N SER A 76 -2.56 -18.69 5.40
CA SER A 76 -1.56 -19.46 4.67
C SER A 76 -1.20 -20.80 5.31
N THR A 77 -1.98 -21.28 6.29
CA THR A 77 -1.80 -22.64 6.80
C THR A 77 -1.95 -23.61 5.62
N PRO A 78 -0.90 -24.35 5.25
CA PRO A 78 -1.00 -25.31 4.16
C PRO A 78 -2.15 -26.27 4.49
N PRO A 79 -3.01 -26.64 3.53
CA PRO A 79 -3.95 -27.71 3.78
C PRO A 79 -3.16 -28.90 4.31
N PRO A 80 -3.64 -29.62 5.35
CA PRO A 80 -2.95 -30.79 5.84
C PRO A 80 -2.68 -31.65 4.63
N GLN A 81 -1.39 -31.83 4.29
CA GLN A 81 -1.02 -32.76 3.25
C GLN A 81 -1.63 -34.07 3.72
N SER A 82 -2.69 -34.49 3.04
CA SER A 82 -3.26 -35.82 3.16
C SER A 82 -2.07 -36.73 3.01
N ARG A 83 -1.52 -37.17 4.15
CA ARG A 83 -0.42 -38.14 4.19
C ARG A 83 -1.02 -39.31 3.48
N GLY A 84 -0.53 -39.51 2.26
CA GLY A 84 -1.14 -40.42 1.32
C GLY A 84 -1.52 -41.70 2.03
N GLY A 85 -2.82 -42.01 1.99
CA GLY A 85 -3.21 -43.39 1.96
C GLY A 85 -2.33 -44.04 0.90
N THR A 86 -1.54 -45.02 1.33
CA THR A 86 -0.76 -45.92 0.48
C THR A 86 -1.74 -46.76 -0.33
N GLY A 87 -2.43 -46.12 -1.29
CA GLY A 87 -3.22 -46.80 -2.29
C GLY A 87 -2.28 -47.44 -3.31
N PRO A 88 -2.48 -48.72 -3.67
CA PRO A 88 -1.63 -49.39 -4.64
C PRO A 88 -1.66 -48.64 -5.97
N ARG A 89 -0.47 -48.29 -6.48
CA ARG A 89 -0.29 -47.71 -7.81
C ARG A 89 -0.79 -48.70 -8.86
N GLU A 90 -1.99 -48.50 -9.35
CA GLU A 90 -2.39 -49.08 -10.63
C GLU A 90 -1.55 -48.42 -11.73
N ARG A 91 -0.72 -49.23 -12.39
CA ARG A 91 0.02 -48.83 -13.59
C ARG A 91 -1.00 -48.52 -14.69
N PRO A 92 -0.99 -47.33 -15.32
CA PRO A 92 -1.76 -47.11 -16.52
C PRO A 92 -1.21 -48.01 -17.66
N PRO A 93 -2.08 -48.69 -18.42
CA PRO A 93 -1.68 -49.45 -19.59
C PRO A 93 -1.24 -48.52 -20.71
N GLY A 94 -0.17 -48.92 -21.41
CA GLY A 94 0.45 -48.16 -22.49
C GLY A 94 -0.51 -47.87 -23.65
N GLY A 95 -0.58 -46.60 -24.04
CA GLY A 95 -1.31 -46.10 -25.20
C GLY A 95 -0.38 -45.34 -26.13
N ARG A 96 -0.21 -45.89 -27.34
CA ARG A 96 0.64 -45.53 -28.47
C ARG A 96 0.89 -44.05 -28.78
N ALA A 97 2.13 -43.85 -29.26
CA ALA A 97 2.61 -42.78 -30.10
C ALA A 97 1.61 -42.35 -31.19
N ALA A 98 1.35 -41.04 -31.25
CA ALA A 98 0.80 -40.37 -32.42
C ALA A 98 1.74 -39.19 -32.76
N SER A 99 2.49 -39.39 -33.84
CA SER A 99 3.41 -38.45 -34.45
C SER A 99 2.63 -37.36 -35.19
N GLY A 100 2.87 -36.09 -34.85
CA GLY A 100 2.35 -34.93 -35.58
C GLY A 100 3.50 -33.97 -35.93
N PRO A 101 3.49 -33.33 -37.12
CA PRO A 101 4.64 -32.61 -37.65
C PRO A 101 4.86 -31.27 -36.96
N ALA A 102 6.13 -31.03 -36.61
CA ALA A 102 6.62 -29.84 -35.94
C ALA A 102 6.66 -28.64 -36.90
N ALA A 103 5.86 -27.61 -36.61
CA ALA A 103 6.12 -26.26 -37.06
C ALA A 103 7.06 -25.60 -36.04
N GLY A 104 8.24 -25.21 -36.50
CA GLY A 104 9.37 -24.81 -35.67
C GLY A 104 9.09 -23.55 -34.85
N PRO A 105 9.37 -23.56 -33.53
CA PRO A 105 9.52 -22.32 -32.77
C PRO A 105 10.86 -21.68 -33.16
N GLU A 106 10.85 -20.38 -33.45
CA GLU A 106 12.06 -19.56 -33.44
C GLU A 106 12.87 -19.93 -32.21
N ALA A 107 14.11 -20.34 -32.45
CA ALA A 107 15.04 -20.76 -31.41
C ALA A 107 15.24 -19.57 -30.46
N ALA A 108 14.49 -19.57 -29.36
CA ALA A 108 14.76 -18.72 -28.22
C ALA A 108 16.20 -19.04 -27.80
N GLU A 109 17.08 -18.10 -28.12
CA GLU A 109 18.50 -18.12 -27.82
C GLU A 109 18.69 -18.62 -26.39
N ALA A 110 19.35 -19.77 -26.27
CA ALA A 110 19.50 -20.44 -24.98
C ALA A 110 20.18 -19.46 -24.02
N PRO A 111 19.61 -19.21 -22.83
CA PRO A 111 20.19 -18.28 -21.88
C PRO A 111 21.62 -18.71 -21.58
N ASP A 112 22.57 -17.79 -21.78
CA ASP A 112 23.99 -18.01 -21.58
C ASP A 112 24.25 -18.65 -20.19
N PRO A 113 24.75 -19.89 -20.14
CA PRO A 113 25.00 -20.59 -18.88
C PRO A 113 26.08 -19.91 -18.02
N GLY A 114 26.81 -18.94 -18.57
CA GLY A 114 27.79 -18.12 -17.86
C GLY A 114 27.25 -16.82 -17.26
N ALA A 115 25.98 -16.46 -17.52
CA ALA A 115 25.43 -15.21 -16.99
C ALA A 115 25.30 -15.31 -15.45
N PRO A 116 25.92 -14.40 -14.67
CA PRO A 116 25.83 -14.42 -13.22
C PRO A 116 24.37 -14.33 -12.81
N ALA A 117 23.92 -15.29 -11.98
CA ALA A 117 22.54 -15.34 -11.51
C ALA A 117 22.12 -13.96 -10.99
N ALA A 118 21.13 -13.36 -11.64
CA ALA A 118 20.70 -12.02 -11.30
C ALA A 118 20.35 -11.97 -9.80
N PRO A 119 20.85 -10.97 -9.05
CA PRO A 119 20.65 -10.91 -7.61
C PRO A 119 19.16 -10.95 -7.30
N ILE A 120 18.74 -11.93 -6.50
CA ILE A 120 17.35 -12.10 -6.06
C ILE A 120 17.00 -10.89 -5.19
N ARG A 121 16.42 -9.85 -5.80
CA ARG A 121 15.93 -8.70 -5.05
C ARG A 121 14.70 -9.16 -4.26
N PRO A 122 14.71 -9.11 -2.90
CA PRO A 122 13.54 -9.46 -2.13
C PRO A 122 12.41 -8.50 -2.48
N ARG A 123 11.42 -8.98 -3.24
CA ARG A 123 10.21 -8.21 -3.52
C ARG A 123 9.38 -8.18 -2.25
N LEU A 124 9.37 -7.04 -1.56
CA LEU A 124 8.44 -6.80 -0.46
C LEU A 124 7.01 -7.07 -0.98
N SER A 125 6.27 -7.91 -0.25
CA SER A 125 4.86 -8.12 -0.54
C SER A 125 4.11 -6.78 -0.50
N GLY A 126 3.01 -6.66 -1.25
CA GLY A 126 2.23 -5.42 -1.28
C GLY A 126 1.79 -4.96 0.12
N THR A 127 1.49 -5.90 1.02
CA THR A 127 1.20 -5.61 2.44
C THR A 127 2.42 -5.11 3.20
N GLY A 128 3.59 -5.70 2.98
CA GLY A 128 4.84 -5.23 3.58
C GLY A 128 5.17 -3.79 3.18
N ARG A 129 4.95 -3.44 1.89
CA ARG A 129 5.12 -2.07 1.40
C ARG A 129 4.17 -1.09 2.09
N ARG A 130 2.89 -1.43 2.23
CA ARG A 130 1.90 -0.59 2.94
C ARG A 130 2.29 -0.34 4.40
N LEU A 131 2.72 -1.38 5.10
CA LEU A 131 3.19 -1.24 6.49
C LEU A 131 4.40 -0.30 6.56
N ALA A 132 5.39 -0.48 5.68
CA ALA A 132 6.57 0.38 5.64
C ALA A 132 6.21 1.86 5.38
N LEU A 133 5.29 2.12 4.45
CA LEU A 133 4.81 3.47 4.15
C LEU A 133 4.10 4.11 5.34
N ALA A 134 3.22 3.38 6.04
CA ALA A 134 2.54 3.92 7.23
C ALA A 134 3.48 4.18 8.39
N VAL A 135 4.42 3.28 8.66
CA VAL A 135 5.44 3.48 9.71
C VAL A 135 6.31 4.68 9.37
N ALA A 136 6.76 4.81 8.12
CA ALA A 136 7.55 5.98 7.70
C ALA A 136 6.77 7.29 7.88
N ALA A 137 5.49 7.33 7.48
CA ALA A 137 4.63 8.50 7.67
C ALA A 137 4.45 8.84 9.16
N LEU A 138 4.23 7.83 10.01
CA LEU A 138 4.09 8.01 11.46
C LEU A 138 5.36 8.57 12.09
N VAL A 139 6.53 8.00 11.75
CA VAL A 139 7.83 8.48 12.24
C VAL A 139 8.07 9.92 11.82
N LEU A 140 7.86 10.25 10.55
CA LEU A 140 8.07 11.60 10.04
C LEU A 140 7.15 12.63 10.71
N VAL A 141 5.85 12.34 10.85
CA VAL A 141 4.91 13.23 11.56
C VAL A 141 5.34 13.41 13.02
N THR A 142 5.74 12.34 13.69
CA THR A 142 6.16 12.39 15.11
C THR A 142 7.43 13.21 15.27
N VAL A 143 8.45 12.95 14.44
CA VAL A 143 9.71 13.74 14.42
C VAL A 143 9.44 15.20 14.13
N ASN A 144 8.56 15.51 13.17
CA ASN A 144 8.23 16.88 12.85
C ASN A 144 7.58 17.60 14.04
N ARG A 145 6.62 16.93 14.70
CA ARG A 145 5.89 17.47 15.84
C ARG A 145 6.76 17.66 17.08
N GLU A 146 7.56 16.66 17.43
CA GLU A 146 8.29 16.62 18.70
C GLU A 146 9.66 17.31 18.64
N LEU A 147 10.30 17.35 17.47
CA LEU A 147 11.67 17.84 17.34
C LEU A 147 11.75 19.11 16.49
N VAL A 148 11.23 19.06 15.27
CA VAL A 148 11.46 20.13 14.29
C VAL A 148 10.62 21.37 14.60
N LEU A 149 9.33 21.22 14.92
CA LEU A 149 8.46 22.36 15.23
C LEU A 149 8.85 23.09 16.52
N PRO A 150 9.13 22.42 17.65
CA PRO A 150 9.60 23.11 18.85
C PRO A 150 10.92 23.85 18.58
N ALA A 151 11.86 23.24 17.84
CA ALA A 151 13.11 23.89 17.45
C ALA A 151 12.84 25.13 16.57
N ALA A 152 11.96 25.03 15.58
CA ALA A 152 11.58 26.17 14.74
C ALA A 152 10.92 27.29 15.57
N HIS A 153 10.06 26.95 16.53
CA HIS A 153 9.45 27.94 17.41
C HIS A 153 10.45 28.62 18.34
N ALA A 154 11.39 27.86 18.91
CA ALA A 154 12.47 28.39 19.73
C ALA A 154 13.41 29.32 18.94
N ALA A 155 13.60 29.06 17.64
CA ALA A 155 14.44 29.85 16.75
C ALA A 155 13.76 31.10 16.17
N ARG A 156 12.51 31.42 16.53
CA ARG A 156 11.80 32.60 15.99
C ARG A 156 12.59 33.88 16.21
N GLY A 157 12.70 34.69 15.15
CA GLY A 157 13.46 35.95 15.17
C GLY A 157 14.97 35.79 14.95
N THR A 158 15.44 34.57 14.69
CA THR A 158 16.84 34.26 14.35
C THR A 158 16.97 33.81 12.89
N ASP A 159 18.18 33.86 12.34
CA ASP A 159 18.48 33.38 10.98
C ASP A 159 18.19 31.88 10.79
N ALA A 160 18.23 31.09 11.88
CA ALA A 160 17.97 29.65 11.85
C ALA A 160 16.47 29.31 11.62
N PHE A 161 15.55 30.25 11.87
CA PHE A 161 14.11 30.02 11.75
C PHE A 161 13.72 29.55 10.35
N GLY A 162 14.23 30.21 9.30
CA GLY A 162 13.86 29.91 7.91
C GLY A 162 14.22 28.49 7.51
N ALA A 163 15.41 28.02 7.91
CA ALA A 163 15.87 26.67 7.63
C ALA A 163 15.03 25.60 8.36
N LEU A 164 14.76 25.78 9.65
CA LEU A 164 13.95 24.85 10.44
C LEU A 164 12.48 24.82 9.99
N HIS A 165 11.92 25.98 9.66
CA HIS A 165 10.58 26.07 9.11
C HIS A 165 10.48 25.39 7.74
N GLY A 166 11.46 25.65 6.85
CA GLY A 166 11.56 24.99 5.55
C GLY A 166 11.69 23.46 5.67
N LEU A 167 12.50 22.98 6.62
CA LEU A 167 12.61 21.56 6.93
C LEU A 167 11.26 20.96 7.36
N SER A 168 10.53 21.63 8.26
CA SER A 168 9.20 21.18 8.67
C SER A 168 8.24 21.10 7.49
N MET A 169 8.26 22.08 6.58
CA MET A 169 7.44 22.07 5.37
C MET A 169 7.83 20.91 4.44
N GLY A 170 9.13 20.63 4.29
CA GLY A 170 9.65 19.50 3.50
C GLY A 170 9.23 18.14 4.07
N ILE A 171 9.34 17.96 5.40
CA ILE A 171 8.85 16.75 6.08
C ILE A 171 7.35 16.59 5.87
N ASN A 172 6.60 17.69 6.01
CA ASN A 172 5.16 17.67 5.80
C ASN A 172 4.84 17.18 4.38
N LEU A 173 5.39 17.81 3.34
CA LEU A 173 5.22 17.39 1.95
C LEU A 173 5.56 15.91 1.73
N LEU A 174 6.68 15.44 2.29
CA LEU A 174 7.09 14.05 2.19
C LEU A 174 6.05 13.08 2.80
N THR A 175 5.46 13.42 3.95
CA THR A 175 4.38 12.60 4.53
C THR A 175 3.15 12.55 3.64
N GLY A 176 2.85 13.63 2.89
CA GLY A 176 1.78 13.66 1.90
C GLY A 176 2.06 12.72 0.73
N LEU A 177 3.30 12.74 0.22
CA LEU A 177 3.73 11.83 -0.84
C LEU A 177 3.68 10.37 -0.39
N LEU A 178 4.06 10.07 0.86
CA LEU A 178 3.92 8.72 1.43
C LEU A 178 2.45 8.29 1.54
N ALA A 179 1.56 9.19 1.95
CA ALA A 179 0.13 8.93 2.02
C ALA A 179 -0.45 8.61 0.63
N LEU A 180 -0.11 9.43 -0.38
CA LEU A 180 -0.51 9.21 -1.77
C LEU A 180 0.02 7.87 -2.30
N ALA A 181 1.31 7.58 -2.08
CA ALA A 181 1.90 6.29 -2.44
C ALA A 181 1.21 5.12 -1.71
N GLY A 182 0.80 5.34 -0.46
CA GLY A 182 0.01 4.41 0.34
C GLY A 182 -1.33 4.09 -0.33
N VAL A 183 -2.12 5.11 -0.65
CA VAL A 183 -3.40 4.97 -1.37
C VAL A 183 -3.21 4.16 -2.65
N ALA A 184 -2.25 4.58 -3.48
CA ALA A 184 -1.96 3.94 -4.76
C ALA A 184 -1.57 2.46 -4.58
N SER A 185 -0.73 2.15 -3.59
CA SER A 185 -0.32 0.77 -3.28
C SER A 185 -1.46 -0.12 -2.78
N GLY A 186 -2.52 0.45 -2.22
CA GLY A 186 -3.71 -0.28 -1.79
C GLY A 186 -4.70 -0.50 -2.94
N LEU A 187 -4.90 0.51 -3.79
CA LEU A 187 -5.80 0.45 -4.95
C LEU A 187 -5.28 -0.51 -6.04
N TRP A 188 -3.97 -0.53 -6.29
CA TRP A 188 -3.36 -1.44 -7.27
C TRP A 188 -2.99 -2.81 -6.70
N ALA A 189 -3.32 -3.09 -5.43
CA ALA A 189 -3.10 -4.42 -4.89
C ALA A 189 -4.08 -5.41 -5.56
N PRO A 190 -3.61 -6.54 -6.09
CA PRO A 190 -4.49 -7.53 -6.69
C PRO A 190 -5.59 -7.94 -5.71
N ALA A 191 -6.78 -8.20 -6.25
CA ALA A 191 -7.86 -8.81 -5.49
C ALA A 191 -7.34 -10.14 -4.91
N ALA A 192 -7.73 -10.45 -3.67
CA ALA A 192 -7.47 -11.79 -3.17
C ALA A 192 -8.20 -12.77 -4.11
N PRO A 193 -7.55 -13.87 -4.55
CA PRO A 193 -8.24 -14.88 -5.33
C PRO A 193 -9.49 -15.30 -4.54
N ALA A 194 -10.62 -15.43 -5.25
CA ALA A 194 -11.84 -15.93 -4.64
C ALA A 194 -11.51 -17.28 -3.99
N GLY A 195 -11.83 -17.43 -2.70
CA GLY A 195 -11.59 -18.69 -1.99
C GLY A 195 -12.34 -19.85 -2.66
N PRO A 196 -11.95 -21.10 -2.41
CA PRO A 196 -12.62 -22.28 -3.00
C PRO A 196 -14.12 -22.35 -2.65
N ASP A 197 -14.53 -21.73 -1.54
CA ASP A 197 -15.92 -21.67 -1.09
C ASP A 197 -16.68 -20.44 -1.62
N ALA A 198 -16.05 -19.59 -2.43
CA ALA A 198 -16.79 -18.52 -3.09
C ALA A 198 -17.84 -19.20 -3.98
N PRO A 199 -19.15 -18.94 -3.76
CA PRO A 199 -20.20 -19.58 -4.52
C PRO A 199 -19.84 -19.37 -5.99
N ALA A 200 -19.61 -20.46 -6.72
CA ALA A 200 -19.20 -20.43 -8.11
C ALA A 200 -20.08 -19.39 -8.78
N ALA A 201 -19.48 -18.23 -9.14
CA ALA A 201 -20.22 -17.03 -9.48
C ALA A 201 -21.26 -17.47 -10.50
N ALA A 202 -22.53 -17.51 -10.06
CA ALA A 202 -23.57 -18.32 -10.69
C ALA A 202 -23.45 -18.06 -12.18
N ASP A 203 -22.94 -19.07 -12.91
CA ASP A 203 -22.48 -18.93 -14.29
C ASP A 203 -23.65 -18.33 -15.03
N GLY A 204 -23.59 -17.00 -15.24
CA GLY A 204 -24.76 -16.16 -15.42
C GLY A 204 -25.37 -16.64 -16.69
N GLY A 205 -26.42 -17.46 -16.55
CA GLY A 205 -26.75 -18.48 -17.53
C GLY A 205 -26.71 -17.88 -18.90
N ARG A 206 -25.65 -18.18 -19.67
CA ARG A 206 -25.61 -17.79 -21.08
C ARG A 206 -26.92 -18.30 -21.63
N PRO A 207 -27.82 -17.42 -22.11
CA PRO A 207 -29.08 -17.88 -22.66
C PRO A 207 -28.70 -18.89 -23.72
N ARG A 208 -29.13 -20.15 -23.52
CA ARG A 208 -29.00 -21.18 -24.55
C ARG A 208 -29.58 -20.54 -25.80
N GLN A 209 -28.73 -20.24 -26.78
CA GLN A 209 -29.21 -19.90 -28.10
C GLN A 209 -29.93 -21.15 -28.61
N THR A 210 -31.22 -21.21 -28.33
CA THR A 210 -32.14 -22.13 -28.98
C THR A 210 -32.08 -21.78 -30.46
N GLY A 211 -31.67 -22.75 -31.25
CA GLY A 211 -31.33 -22.60 -32.66
C GLY A 211 -32.39 -21.87 -33.48
N ARG A 212 -31.87 -21.21 -34.52
CA ARG A 212 -32.59 -20.64 -35.66
C ARG A 212 -33.53 -21.68 -36.32
N PRO A 213 -34.60 -21.19 -36.98
CA PRO A 213 -35.58 -21.99 -37.73
C PRO A 213 -34.97 -22.71 -38.94
#